data_AF-A0A5S9PTX6-F1
#
_entry.id   AF-A0A5S9PTX6-F1
#
_cell.length_a   1.000
_cell.length_b   1.000
_cell.length_c   1.000
_cell.angle_alpha   90.00
_cell.angle_beta   90.00
_cell.angle_gamma   90.00
#
_symmetry.space_group_name_H-M   'P 1'
#
loop_
_entity.id
_entity.type
_entity.pdbx_description
1 polymer ?
#
loop_
_entity_poly.entity_id
_entity_poly.type
_entity_poly.pdbx_seq_one_letter_code
_entity_poly.pdbx_strand_id
1 'polypeptide(L)'
;MQPMTVIKFWFETLTSQQWWVKDPDLDGRIRAEFGEVHLAASRCELFEWRSTAEGRLAEIIVLDQFSRNIWRDTAQAFAADSLALAFAQEAVSVGHDQTLSLDMRSFLYMPYMHSESSLIHEQAV
;
A
#
# COMPACT_ATOMS: atom_id res chain seq x y z
N MET A 1 -9.81 -12.22 0.88
CA MET A 1 -10.29 -10.85 1.22
C MET A 1 -10.64 -10.11 -0.07
N GLN A 2 -11.49 -9.09 -0.05
CA GLN A 2 -11.80 -8.25 -1.21
C GLN A 2 -11.00 -6.93 -1.16
N PRO A 3 -10.62 -6.33 -2.31
CA PRO A 3 -9.83 -5.09 -2.32
C PRO A 3 -10.54 -3.94 -1.61
N MET A 4 -11.86 -3.84 -1.79
CA MET A 4 -12.66 -2.80 -1.14
C MET A 4 -12.67 -2.90 0.40
N THR A 5 -12.36 -4.06 0.98
CA THR A 5 -12.20 -4.18 2.43
C THR A 5 -10.97 -3.38 2.91
N VAL A 6 -9.86 -3.45 2.17
CA VAL A 6 -8.64 -2.68 2.46
C VAL A 6 -8.90 -1.19 2.28
N ILE A 7 -9.52 -0.80 1.17
CA ILE A 7 -9.83 0.61 0.88
C ILE A 7 -10.71 1.21 1.97
N LYS A 8 -11.80 0.54 2.36
CA LYS A 8 -12.69 1.02 3.43
C LYS A 8 -12.00 1.07 4.78
N PHE A 9 -11.19 0.05 5.10
CA PHE A 9 -10.42 0.06 6.32
C PHE A 9 -9.51 1.29 6.38
N TRP A 10 -8.70 1.50 5.32
CA TRP A 10 -7.71 2.56 5.31
C TRP A 10 -8.32 3.96 5.26
N PHE A 11 -9.30 4.20 4.38
CA PHE A 11 -9.80 5.56 4.11
C PHE A 11 -11.08 5.94 4.86
N GLU A 12 -11.89 4.96 5.32
CA GLU A 12 -13.16 5.23 5.99
C GLU A 12 -13.14 4.85 7.48
N THR A 13 -12.38 3.81 7.85
CA THR A 13 -12.33 3.34 9.25
C THR A 13 -11.24 4.04 10.06
N LEU A 14 -10.07 4.25 9.45
CA LEU A 14 -8.99 5.01 10.09
C LEU A 14 -9.21 6.51 9.90
N THR A 15 -8.76 7.26 10.89
CA THR A 15 -8.57 8.71 10.75
C THR A 15 -7.28 8.99 9.99
N SER A 16 -7.19 10.15 9.33
CA SER A 16 -5.97 10.54 8.60
C SER A 16 -4.73 10.61 9.49
N GLN A 17 -4.90 10.90 10.78
CA GLN A 17 -3.80 10.88 11.75
C GLN A 17 -3.23 9.46 11.96
N GLN A 18 -4.09 8.44 11.96
CA GLN A 18 -3.69 7.05 12.18
C GLN A 18 -2.87 6.46 11.03
N TRP A 19 -2.87 7.07 9.85
CA TRP A 19 -1.97 6.68 8.76
C TRP A 19 -0.50 6.94 9.09
N TRP A 20 -0.23 7.93 9.94
CA TRP A 20 1.12 8.47 10.14
C TRP A 20 1.68 8.20 11.55
N VAL A 21 0.81 7.95 12.53
CA VAL A 21 1.21 7.75 13.92
C VAL A 21 1.55 6.28 14.19
N LYS A 22 2.65 6.05 14.91
CA LYS A 22 2.95 4.73 15.48
C LYS A 22 1.96 4.41 16.60
N ASP A 23 1.15 3.39 16.39
CA ASP A 23 0.15 2.91 17.33
C ASP A 23 0.22 1.38 17.40
N PRO A 24 0.76 0.79 18.50
CA PRO A 24 0.89 -0.64 18.65
C PRO A 24 -0.44 -1.42 18.60
N ASP A 25 -1.55 -0.79 19.04
CA ASP A 25 -2.86 -1.43 19.01
C ASP A 25 -3.38 -1.51 17.56
N LEU A 26 -3.18 -0.43 16.80
CA LEU A 26 -3.47 -0.43 15.36
C LEU A 26 -2.58 -1.42 14.61
N ASP A 27 -1.28 -1.51 14.94
CA ASP A 27 -0.37 -2.48 14.34
C ASP A 27 -0.83 -3.92 14.61
N GLY A 28 -1.22 -4.20 15.86
CA GLY A 28 -1.78 -5.48 16.27
C GLY A 28 -3.06 -5.82 15.49
N ARG A 29 -3.94 -4.85 15.32
CA ARG A 29 -5.17 -4.98 14.53
C ARG A 29 -4.88 -5.25 13.06
N ILE A 30 -3.98 -4.47 12.44
CA ILE A 30 -3.62 -4.66 11.03
C ILE A 30 -2.97 -6.03 10.81
N ARG A 31 -2.08 -6.46 11.71
CA ARG A 31 -1.47 -7.80 11.66
C ARG A 31 -2.52 -8.90 11.77
N ALA A 32 -3.48 -8.78 12.69
CA ALA A 32 -4.50 -9.79 12.89
C ALA A 32 -5.50 -9.87 11.72
N GLU A 33 -5.96 -8.73 11.21
CA GLU A 33 -7.00 -8.69 10.17
C GLU A 33 -6.43 -8.88 8.75
N PHE A 34 -5.22 -8.35 8.47
CA PHE A 34 -4.67 -8.26 7.13
C PHE A 34 -3.36 -9.05 6.92
N GLY A 35 -2.88 -9.78 7.92
CA GLY A 35 -1.64 -10.56 7.81
C GLY A 35 -1.68 -11.61 6.69
N GLU A 36 -2.79 -12.33 6.53
CA GLU A 36 -2.91 -13.34 5.47
C GLU A 36 -2.96 -12.71 4.07
N VAL A 37 -3.66 -11.58 3.90
CA VAL A 37 -3.72 -10.89 2.60
C VAL A 37 -2.39 -10.24 2.24
N HIS A 38 -1.63 -9.77 3.24
CA HIS A 38 -0.26 -9.30 3.08
C HIS A 38 0.65 -10.39 2.51
N LEU A 39 0.57 -11.60 3.09
CA LEU A 39 1.34 -12.74 2.61
C LEU A 39 0.93 -13.14 1.18
N ALA A 40 -0.35 -13.11 0.84
CA ALA A 40 -0.82 -13.39 -0.52
C ALA A 40 -0.37 -12.33 -1.53
N ALA A 41 -0.45 -11.04 -1.18
CA ALA A 41 0.04 -9.93 -2.00
C ALA A 41 1.55 -10.07 -2.27
N SER A 42 2.31 -10.40 -1.23
CA SER A 42 3.77 -10.60 -1.33
C SER A 42 4.16 -11.78 -2.23
N ARG A 43 3.23 -12.70 -2.50
CA ARG A 43 3.39 -13.81 -3.45
C ARG A 43 2.76 -13.55 -4.82
N CYS A 44 2.31 -12.32 -5.08
CA CYS A 44 1.59 -11.91 -6.29
C CYS A 44 0.29 -12.69 -6.55
N GLU A 45 -0.32 -13.29 -5.53
CA GLU A 45 -1.54 -14.10 -5.67
C GLU A 45 -2.80 -13.24 -5.87
N LEU A 46 -2.71 -11.93 -5.64
CA LEU A 46 -3.82 -10.97 -5.77
C LEU A 46 -3.90 -10.30 -7.15
N PHE A 47 -3.25 -10.87 -8.18
CA PHE A 47 -3.15 -10.26 -9.51
C PHE A 47 -4.48 -9.82 -10.12
N GLU A 48 -5.59 -10.48 -9.79
CA GLU A 48 -6.93 -10.12 -10.28
C GLU A 48 -7.38 -8.73 -9.79
N TRP A 49 -6.92 -8.28 -8.62
CA TRP A 49 -7.23 -6.94 -8.07
C TRP A 49 -6.73 -5.82 -8.98
N ARG A 50 -5.72 -6.09 -9.81
CA ARG A 50 -5.07 -5.07 -10.65
C ARG A 50 -5.94 -4.62 -11.83
N SER A 51 -7.09 -5.25 -12.03
CA SER A 51 -8.06 -4.91 -13.07
C SER A 51 -8.75 -3.54 -12.85
N THR A 52 -8.70 -2.98 -11.64
CA THR A 52 -9.30 -1.67 -11.32
C THR A 52 -8.32 -0.76 -10.58
N ALA A 53 -8.60 0.55 -10.55
CA ALA A 53 -7.76 1.52 -9.85
C ALA A 53 -7.73 1.28 -8.34
N GLU A 54 -8.89 1.05 -7.73
CA GLU A 54 -9.04 0.78 -6.31
C GLU A 54 -8.41 -0.57 -5.91
N GLY A 55 -8.51 -1.58 -6.77
CA GLY A 55 -7.90 -2.87 -6.51
C GLY A 55 -6.37 -2.82 -6.54
N ARG A 56 -5.78 -2.06 -7.48
CA ARG A 56 -4.33 -1.76 -7.46
C ARG A 56 -3.91 -1.01 -6.21
N LEU A 57 -4.64 0.05 -5.87
CA LEU A 57 -4.35 0.84 -4.68
C LEU A 57 -4.43 -0.02 -3.41
N ALA A 58 -5.42 -0.89 -3.30
CA ALA A 58 -5.56 -1.82 -2.18
C ALA A 58 -4.33 -2.73 -2.04
N GLU A 59 -3.86 -3.31 -3.15
CA GLU A 59 -2.65 -4.15 -3.14
C GLU A 59 -1.40 -3.34 -2.77
N ILE A 60 -1.27 -2.11 -3.28
CA ILE A 60 -0.16 -1.20 -2.92
C ILE A 60 -0.18 -0.86 -1.43
N ILE A 61 -1.34 -0.51 -0.86
CA ILE A 61 -1.47 -0.24 0.59
C ILE A 61 -1.07 -1.46 1.43
N VAL A 62 -1.48 -2.65 1.01
CA VAL A 62 -1.10 -3.90 1.68
C VAL A 62 0.41 -4.10 1.63
N LEU A 63 1.04 -3.93 0.47
CA LEU A 63 2.48 -4.14 0.31
C LEU A 63 3.34 -3.05 0.95
N ASP A 64 2.88 -1.80 0.94
CA ASP A 64 3.67 -0.65 1.37
C ASP A 64 3.36 -0.26 2.82
N GLN A 65 2.11 0.14 3.09
CA GLN A 65 1.68 0.66 4.39
C GLN A 65 1.56 -0.47 5.42
N PHE A 66 0.82 -1.54 5.10
CA PHE A 66 0.63 -2.63 6.07
C PHE A 66 1.94 -3.35 6.40
N SER A 67 2.90 -3.46 5.48
CA SER A 67 4.25 -3.97 5.80
C SER A 67 4.88 -3.22 6.98
N ARG A 68 4.76 -1.89 6.99
CA ARG A 68 5.32 -1.00 8.03
C ARG A 68 4.59 -1.13 9.36
N ASN A 69 3.30 -1.47 9.36
CA ASN A 69 2.55 -1.80 10.59
C ASN A 69 2.83 -3.23 11.09
N ILE A 70 2.76 -4.22 10.19
CA ILE A 70 2.87 -5.66 10.51
C ILE A 70 4.27 -6.03 10.99
N TRP A 71 5.31 -5.43 10.40
CA TRP A 71 6.70 -5.80 10.65
C TRP A 71 7.50 -4.63 11.23
N ARG A 72 6.83 -3.72 11.95
CA ARG A 72 7.43 -2.50 12.48
C ARG A 72 8.77 -2.75 13.18
N ASP A 73 9.72 -1.85 12.94
CA ASP A 73 11.08 -1.87 13.52
C ASP A 73 11.90 -3.12 13.11
N THR A 74 11.53 -3.78 11.98
CA THR A 74 12.28 -4.90 11.41
C THR A 74 12.55 -4.71 9.92
N ALA A 75 13.54 -5.40 9.37
CA ALA A 75 13.87 -5.34 7.94
C ALA A 75 12.72 -5.82 7.05
N GLN A 76 11.87 -6.70 7.56
CA GLN A 76 10.71 -7.26 6.86
C GLN A 76 9.67 -6.18 6.50
N ALA A 77 9.66 -5.04 7.20
CA ALA A 77 8.79 -3.90 6.86
C ALA A 77 9.06 -3.31 5.47
N PHE A 78 10.27 -3.53 4.93
CA PHE A 78 10.72 -2.96 3.66
C PHE A 78 10.85 -4.04 2.57
N ALA A 79 10.63 -5.32 2.91
CA ALA A 79 10.86 -6.44 2.00
C ALA A 79 9.96 -6.41 0.75
N ALA A 80 8.82 -5.72 0.82
CA ALA A 80 7.86 -5.59 -0.27
C ALA A 80 8.00 -4.28 -1.07
N ASP A 81 8.91 -3.38 -0.70
CA ASP A 81 8.96 -2.01 -1.24
C ASP A 81 9.21 -2.00 -2.76
N SER A 82 10.11 -2.85 -3.27
CA SER A 82 10.36 -2.94 -4.72
C SER A 82 9.14 -3.44 -5.49
N LEU A 83 8.34 -4.34 -4.90
CA LEU A 83 7.12 -4.86 -5.52
C LEU A 83 6.01 -3.79 -5.51
N ALA A 84 5.84 -3.10 -4.39
CA ALA A 84 4.91 -1.98 -4.27
C ALA A 84 5.24 -0.87 -5.28
N LEU A 85 6.52 -0.54 -5.44
CA LEU A 85 6.98 0.45 -6.43
C LEU A 85 6.65 0.01 -7.86
N ALA A 86 6.94 -1.23 -8.22
CA ALA A 86 6.64 -1.74 -9.56
C ALA A 86 5.14 -1.66 -9.87
N PHE A 87 4.27 -1.97 -8.90
CA PHE A 87 2.82 -1.87 -9.08
C PHE A 87 2.32 -0.43 -9.13
N ALA A 88 2.92 0.48 -8.36
CA ALA A 88 2.64 1.91 -8.46
C ALA A 88 3.00 2.47 -9.84
N GLN A 89 4.18 2.11 -10.37
CA GLN A 89 4.60 2.48 -11.73
C GLN A 89 3.66 1.94 -12.80
N GLU A 90 3.24 0.68 -12.68
CA GLU A 90 2.27 0.12 -13.61
C GLU A 90 0.93 0.86 -13.53
N ALA A 91 0.44 1.15 -12.33
CA ALA A 91 -0.83 1.86 -12.12
C ALA A 91 -0.82 3.26 -12.76
N VAL A 92 0.29 3.99 -12.64
CA VAL A 92 0.48 5.29 -13.31
C VAL A 92 0.55 5.12 -14.83
N SER A 93 1.26 4.11 -15.32
CA SER A 93 1.40 3.88 -16.77
C SER A 93 0.07 3.63 -17.49
N VAL A 94 -0.93 3.08 -16.78
CA VAL A 94 -2.29 2.84 -17.29
C VAL A 94 -3.29 3.93 -16.90
N GLY A 95 -2.85 4.99 -16.22
CA GLY A 95 -3.68 6.13 -15.83
C GLY A 95 -4.68 5.86 -14.70
N HIS A 96 -4.51 4.79 -13.92
CA HIS A 96 -5.41 4.45 -12.80
C HIS A 96 -5.31 5.46 -11.64
N ASP A 97 -4.19 6.16 -11.53
CA ASP A 97 -4.02 7.26 -10.56
C ASP A 97 -5.00 8.42 -10.81
N GLN A 98 -5.38 8.66 -12.07
CA GLN A 98 -6.25 9.78 -12.47
C GLN A 98 -7.70 9.60 -12.02
N THR A 99 -8.17 8.36 -11.83
CA THR A 99 -9.54 8.06 -11.41
C THR A 99 -9.71 8.04 -9.88
N LEU A 100 -8.60 8.06 -9.13
CA LEU A 100 -8.60 8.06 -7.67
C LEU A 100 -8.76 9.48 -7.09
N SER A 101 -9.32 9.55 -5.88
CA SER A 101 -9.34 10.79 -5.09
C SER A 101 -7.92 11.25 -4.75
N LEU A 102 -7.75 12.51 -4.35
CA LEU A 102 -6.42 13.04 -4.01
C LEU A 102 -5.74 12.26 -2.88
N ASP A 103 -6.48 11.94 -1.82
CA ASP A 103 -5.95 11.16 -0.69
C ASP A 103 -5.53 9.76 -1.16
N MET A 104 -6.37 9.08 -1.95
CA MET A 104 -6.07 7.76 -2.50
C MET A 104 -4.84 7.78 -3.41
N ARG A 105 -4.74 8.80 -4.27
CA ARG A 105 -3.61 9.00 -5.17
C ARG A 105 -2.30 9.20 -4.41
N SER A 106 -2.33 9.91 -3.28
CA SER A 106 -1.12 10.08 -2.46
C SER A 106 -0.55 8.74 -2.00
N PHE A 107 -1.39 7.80 -1.58
CA PHE A 107 -0.96 6.44 -1.20
C PHE A 107 -0.54 5.58 -2.38
N LEU A 108 -1.07 5.84 -3.58
CA LEU A 108 -0.57 5.20 -4.80
C LEU A 108 0.87 5.63 -5.10
N TYR A 109 1.24 6.87 -4.78
CA TYR A 109 2.58 7.41 -5.02
C TYR A 109 3.58 7.16 -3.87
N MET A 110 3.13 6.81 -2.66
CA MET A 110 4.01 6.54 -1.52
C MET A 110 5.19 5.59 -1.81
N PRO A 111 5.03 4.50 -2.60
CA PRO A 111 6.16 3.64 -2.94
C PRO A 111 7.31 4.35 -3.66
N TYR A 112 7.04 5.41 -4.44
CA TYR A 112 8.09 6.24 -5.05
C TYR A 112 8.90 6.99 -3.98
N MET A 113 8.21 7.53 -2.97
CA MET A 113 8.84 8.25 -1.86
C MET A 113 9.65 7.34 -0.95
N HIS A 114 9.26 6.06 -0.82
CA HIS A 114 9.97 5.07 -0.02
C HIS A 114 11.18 4.44 -0.73
N SER A 115 11.32 4.63 -2.04
CA SER A 115 12.46 4.12 -2.80
C SER A 115 13.76 4.85 -2.44
N GLU A 116 14.81 4.09 -2.11
CA GLU A 116 16.16 4.63 -1.86
C GLU A 116 16.94 4.98 -3.15
N SER A 117 16.30 4.88 -4.32
CA SER A 117 16.88 5.28 -5.60
C SER A 117 16.61 6.75 -5.90
N SER A 118 17.68 7.54 -6.10
CA SER A 118 17.57 8.95 -6.49
C SER A 118 16.79 9.16 -7.79
N LEU A 119 16.95 8.27 -8.77
CA LEU A 119 16.21 8.32 -10.04
C LEU A 119 14.70 8.20 -9.82
N ILE A 120 14.29 7.34 -8.89
CA ILE A 120 12.87 7.15 -8.57
C ILE A 120 12.36 8.34 -7.76
N HIS A 121 13.18 8.88 -6.87
CA HIS A 121 12.81 10.04 -6.05
C HIS A 121 12.56 11.30 -6.90
N GLU A 122 13.29 11.48 -8.02
CA GLU A 122 13.00 12.55 -8.99
C GLU A 122 11.61 12.45 -9.63
N GLN A 123 11.06 11.23 -9.75
CA GLN A 123 9.72 11.00 -10.28
C GLN A 123 8.62 11.19 -9.23
N ALA A 124 8.99 11.29 -7.95
CA ALA A 124 8.06 11.37 -6.83
C ALA A 124 7.60 12.82 -6.53
N VAL A 125 8.08 13.80 -7.31
CA VAL A 125 7.91 15.25 -7.12
C VAL A 125 6.69 15.79 -7.85
#